data_AF-A0A1M3H5J0-F1
#
_entry.id   AF-A0A1M3H5J0-F1
#
_cell.length_a   1.000
_cell.length_b   1.000
_cell.length_c   1.000
_cell.angle_alpha   90.00
_cell.angle_beta   90.00
_cell.angle_gamma   90.00
#
_symmetry.space_group_name_H-M   'P 1'
#
loop_
_entity.id
_entity.type
_entity.pdbx_description
1 polymer ?
#
loop_
_entity_poly.entity_id
_entity_poly.type
_entity_poly.pdbx_seq_one_letter_code
_entity_poly.pdbx_strand_id
1 'polypeptide(L)'
;MKHLFKATSCLILLVFARNTVNAQHMPVKKDSATSKKSHWDLSLTYLSDNVYLGRRDSTSVPYITPAIAYHDKSGFFISGSISYLPGADNNRIDVATIEGGYSYASDNLNVEISAGKDFYSDQSFAVNSAISGRVASYFSYDFGFIQPSLELGADFSGSVDIGTGFGLEHSFTVIENKLEINPAVKVNAGMQNFYNNYYKSKRYNSSRSKNKNSGSTVSGSIADASRFQIMDYECSSAVEYTLHKNIKINFTPVFAIPVNESVITLSTKPSTGGSGSTSTYRENLSNIFYWSVGVNITL
;
A
#
# COMPACT_ATOMS: atom_id res chain seq x y z
N MET A 1 -32.24 13.00 -32.39
CA MET A 1 -32.56 14.19 -31.55
C MET A 1 -32.36 13.82 -30.09
N LYS A 2 -31.87 14.75 -29.26
CA LYS A 2 -31.88 14.72 -27.77
C LYS A 2 -31.28 13.43 -27.15
N HIS A 3 -29.96 13.34 -26.95
CA HIS A 3 -29.26 13.89 -25.77
C HIS A 3 -29.95 13.61 -24.43
N LEU A 4 -29.31 12.82 -23.55
CA LEU A 4 -28.76 13.37 -22.31
C LEU A 4 -27.58 12.53 -21.79
N PHE A 5 -26.54 13.20 -21.30
CA PHE A 5 -25.44 12.59 -20.55
C PHE A 5 -25.88 12.26 -19.12
N LYS A 6 -25.39 11.15 -18.56
CA LYS A 6 -24.87 11.10 -17.18
C LYS A 6 -23.63 10.20 -17.12
N ALA A 7 -22.53 10.70 -17.67
CA ALA A 7 -21.20 10.16 -17.45
C ALA A 7 -20.64 10.72 -16.13
N THR A 8 -20.40 9.82 -15.17
CA THR A 8 -19.64 10.03 -13.91
C THR A 8 -19.12 8.64 -13.55
N SER A 9 -17.93 8.21 -13.95
CA SER A 9 -16.60 8.81 -13.76
C SER A 9 -16.23 8.95 -12.28
N CYS A 10 -15.31 8.11 -11.81
CA CYS A 10 -14.01 8.61 -11.41
C CYS A 10 -12.93 7.53 -11.36
N LEU A 11 -11.67 8.00 -11.42
CA LEU A 11 -10.47 7.26 -11.03
C LEU A 11 -10.05 7.58 -9.54
N ILE A 12 -9.11 6.89 -8.83
CA ILE A 12 -9.36 5.52 -8.32
C ILE A 12 -8.95 5.12 -6.76
N LEU A 13 -7.84 4.86 -5.92
CA LEU A 13 -6.31 4.54 -5.76
C LEU A 13 -5.85 3.31 -4.86
N LEU A 14 -4.74 2.63 -5.27
CA LEU A 14 -3.94 1.40 -4.90
C LEU A 14 -3.35 1.22 -3.45
N VAL A 15 -3.34 0.02 -2.84
CA VAL A 15 -2.49 -0.30 -1.64
C VAL A 15 -1.02 -0.48 -2.04
N PHE A 16 -0.25 0.60 -1.90
CA PHE A 16 1.21 0.50 -1.88
C PHE A 16 1.67 -0.37 -0.70
N ALA A 17 2.62 -1.27 -0.95
CA ALA A 17 3.61 -1.56 0.08
C ALA A 17 4.49 -0.31 0.21
N ARG A 18 4.51 0.36 1.38
CA ARG A 18 5.39 1.52 1.63
C ARG A 18 6.90 1.21 1.62
N ASN A 19 7.25 -0.01 1.22
CA ASN A 19 8.59 -0.57 1.11
C ASN A 19 8.95 -1.05 -0.31
N THR A 20 8.11 -0.75 -1.32
CA THR A 20 8.52 -0.81 -2.73
C THR A 20 8.56 0.55 -3.43
N VAL A 21 8.38 1.66 -2.69
CA VAL A 21 8.84 2.99 -3.17
C VAL A 21 10.34 2.91 -3.45
N ASN A 22 11.13 2.38 -2.50
CA ASN A 22 12.57 2.11 -2.67
C ASN A 22 12.91 0.99 -3.70
N ALA A 23 11.91 0.42 -4.39
CA ALA A 23 12.07 -0.62 -5.42
C ALA A 23 11.40 -0.25 -6.77
N GLN A 24 10.90 0.98 -6.89
CA GLN A 24 10.59 1.64 -8.17
C GLN A 24 11.36 2.96 -8.30
N HIS A 25 11.77 3.56 -7.19
CA HIS A 25 12.86 4.53 -7.13
C HIS A 25 14.21 3.82 -7.36
N MET A 26 14.49 3.49 -8.63
CA MET A 26 15.89 3.47 -9.06
C MET A 26 16.49 4.84 -8.71
N PRO A 27 17.74 4.93 -8.20
CA PRO A 27 18.45 6.20 -8.30
C PRO A 27 18.58 6.54 -9.79
N VAL A 28 18.12 7.72 -10.19
CA VAL A 28 18.10 8.15 -11.59
C VAL A 28 19.53 8.41 -12.05
N LYS A 29 20.23 7.35 -12.48
CA LYS A 29 21.58 7.47 -13.03
C LYS A 29 21.54 8.33 -14.29
N LYS A 30 22.56 9.19 -14.39
CA LYS A 30 22.74 10.21 -15.42
C LYS A 30 22.82 9.60 -16.83
N ASP A 31 21.68 9.47 -17.49
CA ASP A 31 21.58 9.15 -18.91
C ASP A 31 21.40 10.47 -19.70
N SER A 32 22.52 10.97 -20.23
CA SER A 32 22.66 12.33 -20.76
C SER A 32 21.71 12.64 -21.92
N ALA A 33 20.67 13.44 -21.66
CA ALA A 33 19.76 14.01 -22.65
C ALA A 33 19.06 12.98 -23.58
N THR A 34 18.94 11.73 -23.16
CA THR A 34 18.20 10.70 -23.88
C THR A 34 16.71 11.07 -23.88
N SER A 35 16.15 11.32 -25.07
CA SER A 35 14.71 11.66 -25.21
C SER A 35 13.84 10.61 -24.52
N LYS A 36 13.07 11.03 -23.49
CA LYS A 36 12.18 10.14 -22.73
C LYS A 36 11.29 9.38 -23.73
N LYS A 37 11.32 8.05 -23.68
CA LYS A 37 10.49 7.19 -24.51
C LYS A 37 9.35 6.62 -23.67
N SER A 38 8.17 6.57 -24.28
CA SER A 38 7.06 5.81 -23.72
C SER A 38 7.40 4.32 -23.77
N HIS A 39 7.15 3.60 -22.68
CA HIS A 39 7.59 2.21 -22.47
C HIS A 39 6.56 1.42 -21.65
N TRP A 40 6.67 0.09 -21.68
CA TRP A 40 5.87 -0.79 -20.83
C TRP A 40 6.72 -1.44 -19.75
N ASP A 41 6.25 -1.42 -18.52
CA ASP A 41 6.86 -2.15 -17.41
C ASP A 41 5.99 -3.36 -17.05
N LEU A 42 6.61 -4.54 -17.02
CA LEU A 42 6.03 -5.77 -16.49
C LEU A 42 6.71 -6.09 -15.17
N SER A 43 5.97 -6.52 -14.15
CA SER A 43 6.56 -6.96 -12.90
C SER A 43 5.83 -8.13 -12.25
N LEU A 44 6.56 -8.84 -11.40
CA LEU A 44 6.04 -9.88 -10.53
C LEU A 44 6.72 -9.75 -9.17
N THR A 45 5.93 -9.47 -8.14
CA THR A 45 6.41 -9.25 -6.76
C THR A 45 5.80 -10.28 -5.82
N TYR A 46 6.59 -10.78 -4.88
CA TYR A 46 6.11 -11.46 -3.68
C TYR A 46 6.27 -10.54 -2.46
N LEU A 47 5.24 -10.48 -1.63
CA LEU A 47 5.21 -9.76 -0.35
C LEU A 47 4.94 -10.77 0.77
N SER A 48 5.70 -10.69 1.87
CA SER A 48 5.59 -11.66 2.98
C SER A 48 4.37 -11.44 3.89
N ASP A 49 3.93 -10.20 4.08
CA ASP A 49 2.75 -9.83 4.86
C ASP A 49 2.22 -8.44 4.45
N ASN A 50 0.91 -8.21 4.51
CA ASN A 50 0.32 -6.91 4.21
C ASN A 50 0.24 -6.06 5.48
N VAL A 51 1.26 -5.23 5.68
CA VAL A 51 1.35 -4.26 6.76
C VAL A 51 1.04 -2.87 6.21
N TYR A 52 0.24 -2.10 6.95
CA TYR A 52 -0.17 -0.76 6.55
C TYR A 52 -0.32 0.14 7.77
N LEU A 53 0.49 1.21 7.85
CA LEU A 53 0.52 2.16 8.96
C LEU A 53 0.66 1.43 10.32
N GLY A 54 1.68 0.58 10.40
CA GLY A 54 2.02 -0.24 11.55
C GLY A 54 1.10 -1.45 11.81
N ARG A 55 0.06 -1.66 11.00
CA ARG A 55 -1.05 -2.56 11.33
C ARG A 55 -1.21 -3.70 10.33
N ARG A 56 -1.59 -4.86 10.85
CA ARG A 56 -1.94 -6.10 10.12
C ARG A 56 -2.95 -6.90 10.94
N ASP A 57 -3.51 -7.97 10.37
CA ASP A 57 -4.37 -8.90 11.12
C ASP A 57 -3.53 -9.97 11.84
N SER A 58 -4.15 -10.75 12.72
CA SER A 58 -3.57 -11.97 13.31
C SER A 58 -3.24 -13.05 12.27
N THR A 59 -3.88 -12.98 11.10
CA THR A 59 -3.58 -13.82 9.93
C THR A 59 -2.69 -13.03 8.99
N SER A 60 -1.45 -13.47 8.80
CA SER A 60 -0.55 -12.88 7.79
C SER A 60 -1.14 -12.97 6.39
N VAL A 61 -0.89 -11.92 5.60
CA VAL A 61 -1.48 -11.71 4.27
C VAL A 61 -0.35 -11.55 3.24
N PRO A 62 0.40 -12.63 2.94
CA PRO A 62 1.36 -12.59 1.85
C PRO A 62 0.64 -12.40 0.51
N TYR A 63 1.31 -11.79 -0.48
CA TYR A 63 0.78 -11.67 -1.83
C TYR A 63 1.79 -12.11 -2.89
N ILE A 64 1.28 -12.68 -3.99
CA ILE A 64 1.98 -12.79 -5.28
C ILE A 64 1.25 -11.85 -6.24
N THR A 65 1.94 -10.84 -6.73
CA THR A 65 1.35 -9.73 -7.48
C THR A 65 2.06 -9.53 -8.82
N PRO A 66 1.57 -10.14 -9.92
CA PRO A 66 1.83 -9.65 -11.26
C PRO A 66 1.25 -8.23 -11.46
N ALA A 67 1.98 -7.39 -12.20
CA ALA A 67 1.52 -6.08 -12.63
C ALA A 67 2.05 -5.70 -14.02
N ILE A 68 1.32 -4.82 -14.70
CA ILE A 68 1.68 -4.18 -15.97
C ILE A 68 1.49 -2.68 -15.84
N ALA A 69 2.42 -1.89 -16.37
CA ALA A 69 2.34 -0.44 -16.46
C ALA A 69 2.72 0.05 -17.86
N TYR A 70 2.15 1.17 -18.28
CA TYR A 70 2.56 1.97 -19.42
C TYR A 70 2.90 3.37 -18.93
N HIS A 71 4.11 3.81 -19.20
CA HIS A 71 4.58 5.15 -18.91
C HIS A 71 4.73 5.89 -20.24
N ASP A 72 4.09 7.05 -20.37
CA ASP A 72 4.28 7.94 -21.51
C ASP A 72 5.44 8.91 -21.27
N LYS A 73 6.18 9.23 -22.33
CA LYS A 73 7.26 10.23 -22.36
C LYS A 73 6.93 11.59 -21.74
N SER A 74 5.64 11.97 -21.68
CA SER A 74 5.16 13.20 -21.04
C SER A 74 5.27 13.19 -19.51
N GLY A 75 5.36 12.00 -18.90
CA GLY A 75 5.30 11.77 -17.45
C GLY A 75 3.97 11.14 -16.99
N PHE A 76 2.93 11.13 -17.81
CA PHE A 76 1.70 10.39 -17.48
C PHE A 76 1.92 8.88 -17.52
N PHE A 77 1.33 8.15 -16.58
CA PHE A 77 1.36 6.69 -16.56
C PHE A 77 0.00 6.07 -16.23
N ILE A 78 -0.16 4.79 -16.56
CA ILE A 78 -1.28 3.94 -16.17
C ILE A 78 -0.76 2.52 -15.89
N SER A 79 -1.31 1.82 -14.89
CA SER A 79 -0.92 0.44 -14.56
C SER A 79 -2.11 -0.42 -14.12
N GLY A 80 -1.86 -1.70 -13.89
CA GLY A 80 -2.79 -2.60 -13.25
C GLY A 80 -2.09 -3.85 -12.70
N SER A 81 -2.60 -4.36 -11.60
CA SER A 81 -2.02 -5.49 -10.86
C SER A 81 -3.10 -6.40 -10.29
N ILE A 82 -2.74 -7.64 -9.97
CA ILE A 82 -3.65 -8.61 -9.35
C ILE A 82 -2.88 -9.32 -8.23
N SER A 83 -3.24 -9.06 -6.98
CA SER A 83 -2.60 -9.67 -5.82
C SER A 83 -3.32 -10.96 -5.43
N TYR A 84 -2.65 -12.09 -5.64
CA TYR A 84 -3.07 -13.41 -5.21
C TYR A 84 -2.58 -13.69 -3.78
N LEU A 85 -3.47 -14.13 -2.89
CA LEU A 85 -3.16 -14.57 -1.53
C LEU A 85 -2.92 -16.09 -1.52
N PRO A 86 -1.65 -16.57 -1.42
CA PRO A 86 -1.37 -17.99 -1.27
C PRO A 86 -1.67 -18.48 0.15
N GLY A 87 -2.25 -19.68 0.26
CA GLY A 87 -2.44 -20.37 1.52
C GLY A 87 -3.50 -21.46 1.42
N ALA A 88 -3.29 -22.60 2.08
CA ALA A 88 -4.11 -23.81 1.92
C ALA A 88 -5.63 -23.58 2.00
N ASP A 89 -6.05 -22.67 2.88
CA ASP A 89 -7.46 -22.29 3.12
C ASP A 89 -7.88 -20.94 2.51
N ASN A 90 -6.94 -20.21 1.89
CA ASN A 90 -7.11 -18.80 1.52
C ASN A 90 -6.84 -18.49 0.03
N ASN A 91 -6.26 -19.44 -0.73
CA ASN A 91 -5.95 -19.38 -2.16
C ASN A 91 -7.01 -18.62 -3.02
N ARG A 92 -6.76 -17.34 -3.33
CA ARG A 92 -7.62 -16.51 -4.19
C ARG A 92 -6.92 -15.25 -4.69
N ILE A 93 -7.50 -14.58 -5.69
CA ILE A 93 -7.28 -13.15 -5.91
C ILE A 93 -7.93 -12.40 -4.74
N ASP A 94 -7.14 -11.65 -3.97
CA ASP A 94 -7.60 -10.95 -2.77
C ASP A 94 -7.83 -9.45 -3.00
N VAL A 95 -7.05 -8.87 -3.92
CA VAL A 95 -7.30 -7.54 -4.47
C VAL A 95 -6.84 -7.50 -5.93
N ALA A 96 -7.67 -6.94 -6.81
CA ALA A 96 -7.26 -6.50 -8.14
C ALA A 96 -7.15 -4.98 -8.13
N THR A 97 -6.15 -4.42 -8.82
CA THR A 97 -5.79 -3.01 -8.69
C THR A 97 -5.44 -2.37 -10.04
N ILE A 98 -5.67 -1.06 -10.18
CA ILE A 98 -5.25 -0.21 -11.32
C ILE A 98 -4.29 0.89 -10.79
N GLU A 99 -3.39 1.48 -11.58
CA GLU A 99 -2.85 2.86 -11.35
C GLU A 99 -3.06 3.81 -12.53
N GLY A 100 -3.13 5.11 -12.28
CA GLY A 100 -2.98 6.18 -13.26
C GLY A 100 -2.42 7.43 -12.57
N GLY A 101 -1.49 8.15 -13.16
CA GLY A 101 -0.83 9.28 -12.49
C GLY A 101 0.09 10.09 -13.37
N TYR A 102 0.84 11.00 -12.76
CA TYR A 102 1.88 11.82 -13.38
C TYR A 102 3.17 11.75 -12.55
N SER A 103 4.27 11.38 -13.19
CA SER A 103 5.59 11.20 -12.60
C SER A 103 6.62 12.08 -13.31
N TYR A 104 7.37 12.87 -12.55
CA TYR A 104 8.41 13.78 -13.02
C TYR A 104 9.70 13.54 -12.25
N ALA A 105 10.70 13.05 -12.96
CA ALA A 105 12.09 12.97 -12.51
C ALA A 105 12.97 13.96 -13.27
N SER A 106 13.89 14.57 -12.53
CA SER A 106 14.99 15.46 -12.92
C SER A 106 16.26 15.08 -12.14
N ASP A 107 17.39 15.76 -12.37
CA ASP A 107 18.70 15.42 -11.78
C ASP A 107 18.70 15.19 -10.26
N ASN A 108 17.93 16.00 -9.51
CA ASN A 108 17.82 15.90 -8.05
C ASN A 108 16.38 15.78 -7.54
N LEU A 109 15.39 16.32 -8.26
CA LEU A 109 13.99 16.39 -7.81
C LEU A 109 13.15 15.31 -8.49
N ASN A 110 12.45 14.52 -7.68
CA ASN A 110 11.45 13.55 -8.10
C ASN A 110 10.08 13.94 -7.51
N VAL A 111 9.04 13.91 -8.34
CA VAL A 111 7.66 14.22 -7.97
C VAL A 111 6.72 13.22 -8.63
N GLU A 112 5.80 12.65 -7.86
CA GLU A 112 4.71 11.83 -8.41
C GLU A 112 3.37 12.23 -7.77
N ILE A 113 2.29 12.18 -8.55
CA ILE A 113 0.91 12.35 -8.10
C ILE A 113 0.03 11.33 -8.83
N SER A 114 -0.75 10.52 -8.11
CA SER A 114 -1.49 9.41 -8.72
C SER A 114 -2.91 9.17 -8.18
N ALA A 115 -3.68 8.38 -8.94
CA ALA A 115 -5.03 7.88 -8.68
C ALA A 115 -5.32 6.46 -9.31
N GLY A 116 -4.76 5.36 -8.79
CA GLY A 116 -5.08 3.93 -9.15
C GLY A 116 -6.37 3.32 -8.62
N LYS A 117 -6.65 2.02 -8.29
CA LYS A 117 -7.62 1.60 -7.20
C LYS A 117 -7.68 0.13 -6.90
N ASP A 118 -8.06 -0.18 -5.65
CA ASP A 118 -8.28 -1.53 -5.14
C ASP A 118 -9.73 -2.04 -5.24
N PHE A 119 -9.88 -3.25 -5.77
CA PHE A 119 -11.09 -4.06 -5.76
C PHE A 119 -10.89 -5.25 -4.82
N TYR A 120 -11.02 -5.00 -3.52
CA TYR A 120 -10.82 -6.01 -2.47
C TYR A 120 -11.92 -7.06 -2.44
N SER A 121 -11.50 -8.33 -2.34
CA SER A 121 -12.36 -9.45 -1.98
C SER A 121 -13.04 -9.19 -0.63
N ASP A 122 -14.33 -9.53 -0.53
CA ASP A 122 -15.04 -9.52 0.77
C ASP A 122 -14.50 -10.57 1.75
N GLN A 123 -13.60 -11.47 1.31
CA GLN A 123 -12.88 -12.40 2.18
C GLN A 123 -11.52 -11.88 2.67
N SER A 124 -11.09 -10.69 2.26
CA SER A 124 -9.74 -10.18 2.53
C SER A 124 -9.42 -10.04 4.02
N PHE A 125 -8.17 -10.38 4.37
CA PHE A 125 -7.59 -10.25 5.71
C PHE A 125 -6.77 -8.97 5.87
N ALA A 126 -6.50 -8.23 4.79
CA ALA A 126 -5.69 -7.02 4.87
C ALA A 126 -6.46 -5.91 5.61
N VAL A 127 -5.81 -5.23 6.56
CA VAL A 127 -6.47 -4.20 7.42
C VAL A 127 -6.93 -2.96 6.65
N ASN A 128 -6.36 -2.75 5.47
CA ASN A 128 -6.69 -1.73 4.48
C ASN A 128 -7.75 -2.20 3.47
N SER A 129 -8.31 -3.40 3.58
CA SER A 129 -9.36 -3.92 2.66
C SER A 129 -10.71 -3.20 2.73
N ALA A 130 -10.85 -2.23 3.64
CA ALA A 130 -11.96 -1.28 3.66
C ALA A 130 -11.70 -0.03 2.80
N ILE A 131 -10.45 0.20 2.37
CA ILE A 131 -10.09 1.28 1.46
C ILE A 131 -10.57 0.89 0.06
N SER A 132 -11.38 1.76 -0.52
CA SER A 132 -12.00 1.59 -1.84
C SER A 132 -11.33 2.47 -2.91
N GLY A 133 -10.33 3.23 -2.50
CA GLY A 133 -9.64 4.22 -3.30
C GLY A 133 -8.82 5.17 -2.44
N ARG A 134 -7.94 5.98 -3.03
CA ARG A 134 -7.24 7.08 -2.35
C ARG A 134 -6.81 8.15 -3.37
N VAL A 135 -5.98 9.11 -2.96
CA VAL A 135 -5.09 9.91 -3.82
C VAL A 135 -3.73 9.92 -3.13
N ALA A 136 -2.64 9.89 -3.89
CA ALA A 136 -1.29 9.94 -3.36
C ALA A 136 -0.43 10.98 -4.10
N SER A 137 0.58 11.49 -3.39
CA SER A 137 1.68 12.26 -3.97
C SER A 137 2.97 11.97 -3.20
N TYR A 138 4.09 11.91 -3.93
CA TYR A 138 5.44 11.70 -3.42
C TYR A 138 6.33 12.83 -3.94
N PHE A 139 7.21 13.33 -3.09
CA PHE A 139 8.24 14.31 -3.42
C PHE A 139 9.55 13.84 -2.79
N SER A 140 10.65 13.80 -3.54
CA SER A 140 11.98 13.65 -2.94
C SER A 140 13.01 14.56 -3.62
N TYR A 141 14.03 14.92 -2.87
CA TYR A 141 15.13 15.75 -3.36
C TYR A 141 16.48 15.19 -2.92
N ASP A 142 17.31 14.76 -3.88
CA ASP A 142 18.66 14.30 -3.58
C ASP A 142 19.61 15.48 -3.29
N PHE A 143 20.25 15.48 -2.12
CA PHE A 143 21.34 16.38 -1.77
C PHE A 143 22.73 15.75 -2.00
N GLY A 144 22.81 14.55 -2.56
CA GLY A 144 24.03 13.78 -2.82
C GLY A 144 24.62 13.08 -1.59
N PHE A 145 24.20 13.47 -0.38
CA PHE A 145 24.53 12.82 0.89
C PHE A 145 23.31 12.33 1.66
N ILE A 146 22.10 12.76 1.28
CA ILE A 146 20.82 12.28 1.81
C ILE A 146 19.71 12.69 0.83
N GLN A 147 18.69 11.85 0.68
CA GLN A 147 17.45 12.16 -0.02
C GLN A 147 16.29 12.11 0.97
N PRO A 148 15.81 13.26 1.51
CA PRO A 148 14.53 13.32 2.18
C PRO A 148 13.39 13.11 1.19
N SER A 149 12.36 12.39 1.64
CA SER A 149 11.12 12.13 0.92
C SER A 149 9.90 12.57 1.74
N LEU A 150 8.89 13.10 1.07
CA LEU A 150 7.60 13.50 1.63
C LEU A 150 6.48 12.85 0.81
N GLU A 151 5.64 12.08 1.47
CA GLU A 151 4.43 11.50 0.91
C GLU A 151 3.20 12.13 1.54
N LEU A 152 2.24 12.57 0.73
CA LEU A 152 0.94 13.09 1.18
C LEU A 152 -0.17 12.32 0.49
N GLY A 153 -1.21 11.91 1.22
CA GLY A 153 -2.31 11.13 0.65
C GLY A 153 -3.64 11.25 1.40
N ALA A 154 -4.69 10.78 0.75
CA ALA A 154 -6.06 10.76 1.27
C ALA A 154 -6.78 9.46 0.87
N ASP A 155 -7.05 8.56 1.81
CA ASP A 155 -7.74 7.29 1.57
C ASP A 155 -9.26 7.38 1.74
N PHE A 156 -10.01 6.66 0.89
CA PHE A 156 -11.47 6.65 0.83
C PHE A 156 -12.03 5.30 1.27
N SER A 157 -12.39 5.20 2.55
CA SER A 157 -12.86 3.96 3.21
C SER A 157 -14.35 3.94 3.57
N GLY A 158 -15.13 4.88 3.02
CA GLY A 158 -16.46 5.28 3.54
C GLY A 158 -16.37 6.48 4.51
N SER A 159 -15.15 6.84 4.90
CA SER A 159 -14.76 8.17 5.38
C SER A 159 -13.42 8.52 4.74
N VAL A 160 -12.98 9.78 4.83
CA VAL A 160 -11.66 10.19 4.33
C VAL A 160 -10.62 10.06 5.45
N ASP A 161 -9.51 9.40 5.15
CA ASP A 161 -8.32 9.34 5.99
C ASP A 161 -7.22 10.18 5.37
N ILE A 162 -6.80 11.26 6.02
CA ILE A 162 -5.60 12.00 5.58
C ILE A 162 -4.37 11.33 6.19
N GLY A 163 -3.35 11.11 5.35
CA GLY A 163 -2.08 10.49 5.73
C GLY A 163 -0.87 11.24 5.18
N THR A 164 0.26 11.10 5.86
CA THR A 164 1.58 11.59 5.46
C THR A 164 2.64 10.53 5.73
N GLY A 165 3.78 10.64 5.05
CA GLY A 165 5.02 9.97 5.40
C GLY A 165 6.19 10.93 5.22
N PHE A 166 7.13 10.95 6.15
CA PHE A 166 8.42 11.61 5.95
C PHE A 166 9.52 10.55 6.00
N GLY A 167 10.35 10.49 4.96
CA GLY A 167 11.46 9.55 4.82
C GLY A 167 12.81 10.26 4.72
N LEU A 168 13.86 9.52 5.05
CA LEU A 168 15.27 9.86 4.82
C LEU A 168 15.96 8.61 4.27
N GLU A 169 16.40 8.67 3.02
CA GLU A 169 17.09 7.56 2.34
C GLU A 169 18.48 7.99 1.82
N HIS A 170 19.39 7.03 1.63
CA HIS A 170 20.71 7.26 0.99
C HIS A 170 21.06 6.05 0.11
N SER A 171 21.33 6.28 -1.17
CA SER A 171 21.56 5.21 -2.15
C SER A 171 23.04 4.89 -2.33
N PHE A 172 23.46 3.67 -1.97
CA PHE A 172 24.83 3.18 -2.13
C PHE A 172 24.96 2.29 -3.38
N THR A 173 25.62 2.75 -4.45
CA THR A 173 26.07 1.85 -5.53
C THR A 173 27.23 0.98 -5.03
N VAL A 174 26.98 -0.33 -4.83
CA VAL A 174 27.97 -1.32 -4.38
C VAL A 174 28.69 -1.98 -5.56
N ILE A 175 27.98 -2.22 -6.67
CA ILE A 175 28.59 -2.65 -7.94
C ILE A 175 28.10 -1.71 -9.02
N GLU A 176 29.03 -1.07 -9.75
CA GLU A 176 28.71 -0.01 -10.69
C GLU A 176 27.68 -0.47 -11.73
N ASN A 177 26.53 0.22 -11.75
CA ASN A 177 25.43 0.01 -12.67
C ASN A 177 24.84 -1.41 -12.62
N LYS A 178 24.98 -2.08 -11.46
CA LYS A 178 24.48 -3.44 -11.22
C LYS A 178 23.87 -3.70 -9.85
N LEU A 179 24.46 -3.18 -8.76
CA LEU A 179 23.99 -3.47 -7.40
C LEU A 179 23.93 -2.17 -6.59
N GLU A 180 22.73 -1.85 -6.11
CA GLU A 180 22.44 -0.67 -5.31
C GLU A 180 21.70 -1.04 -4.02
N ILE A 181 22.05 -0.38 -2.93
CA ILE A 181 21.46 -0.61 -1.61
C ILE A 181 20.98 0.74 -1.06
N ASN A 182 19.68 0.84 -0.79
CA ASN A 182 18.98 2.05 -0.41
C ASN A 182 18.40 1.89 1.03
N PRO A 183 19.22 2.01 2.09
CA PRO A 183 18.74 2.16 3.46
C PRO A 183 17.89 3.43 3.59
N ALA A 184 16.75 3.28 4.27
CA ALA A 184 15.81 4.36 4.56
C ALA A 184 15.25 4.24 5.97
N VAL A 185 14.98 5.40 6.58
CA VAL A 185 14.15 5.51 7.79
C VAL A 185 12.94 6.39 7.48
N LYS A 186 11.78 6.03 8.01
CA LYS A 186 10.51 6.68 7.71
C LYS A 186 9.64 6.82 8.96
N VAL A 187 8.86 7.89 9.02
CA VAL A 187 7.77 8.05 9.98
C VAL A 187 6.47 8.26 9.20
N ASN A 188 5.45 7.47 9.51
CA ASN A 188 4.11 7.66 8.92
C ASN A 188 3.16 8.23 9.98
N ALA A 189 2.29 9.14 9.56
CA ALA A 189 1.23 9.68 10.41
C ALA A 189 -0.07 9.80 9.62
N GLY A 190 -1.22 9.65 10.27
CA GLY A 190 -2.50 9.67 9.60
C GLY A 190 -3.70 9.42 10.50
N MET A 191 -4.85 9.26 9.86
CA MET A 191 -6.12 8.85 10.48
C MET A 191 -6.32 7.32 10.39
N GLN A 192 -7.34 6.81 11.08
CA GLN A 192 -7.65 5.39 11.27
C GLN A 192 -9.11 5.03 10.94
N ASN A 193 -9.83 5.84 10.16
CA ASN A 193 -11.18 5.53 9.71
C ASN A 193 -11.19 4.27 8.81
N PHE A 194 -10.15 4.01 8.02
CA PHE A 194 -9.96 2.74 7.30
C PHE A 194 -10.01 1.54 8.25
N TYR A 195 -9.34 1.65 9.41
CA TYR A 195 -9.27 0.60 10.42
C TYR A 195 -10.62 0.47 11.15
N ASN A 196 -11.29 1.59 11.41
CA ASN A 196 -12.67 1.63 11.91
C ASN A 196 -13.64 0.91 10.96
N ASN A 197 -13.54 1.19 9.66
CA ASN A 197 -14.41 0.63 8.63
C ASN A 197 -14.06 -0.84 8.33
N TYR A 198 -12.80 -1.24 8.49
CA TYR A 198 -12.36 -2.63 8.52
C TYR A 198 -13.03 -3.40 9.68
N TYR A 199 -12.94 -2.90 10.91
CA TYR A 199 -13.60 -3.51 12.08
C TYR A 199 -15.13 -3.54 11.99
N LYS A 200 -15.76 -2.52 11.39
CA LYS A 200 -17.22 -2.46 11.17
C LYS A 200 -17.73 -3.45 10.14
N SER A 201 -17.00 -3.66 9.03
CA SER A 201 -17.56 -4.26 7.80
C SER A 201 -16.77 -5.41 7.17
N LYS A 202 -15.48 -5.54 7.46
CA LYS A 202 -14.60 -6.56 6.84
C LYS A 202 -14.06 -7.58 7.85
N ARG A 203 -13.71 -7.19 9.09
CA ARG A 203 -13.02 -8.07 10.06
C ARG A 203 -13.83 -9.28 10.54
N TYR A 204 -15.15 -9.13 10.60
CA TYR A 204 -16.09 -10.14 11.08
C TYR A 204 -17.19 -10.47 10.04
N ASN A 205 -16.94 -10.16 8.77
CA ASN A 205 -17.89 -10.44 7.69
C ASN A 205 -18.11 -11.96 7.56
N SER A 206 -19.38 -12.39 7.42
CA SER A 206 -19.75 -13.80 7.29
C SER A 206 -19.20 -14.45 6.01
N SER A 207 -18.76 -13.65 5.02
CA SER A 207 -17.94 -14.08 3.88
C SER A 207 -16.65 -14.80 4.30
N ARG A 208 -16.01 -14.37 5.40
CA ARG A 208 -14.75 -14.90 5.96
C ARG A 208 -14.98 -16.10 6.88
N SER A 209 -16.21 -16.33 7.32
CA SER A 209 -16.55 -17.48 8.16
C SER A 209 -16.94 -18.69 7.31
N LYS A 210 -16.20 -19.79 7.44
CA LYS A 210 -16.63 -21.11 6.93
C LYS A 210 -17.95 -21.56 7.57
N ASN A 211 -18.22 -21.15 8.82
CA ASN A 211 -19.50 -21.36 9.50
C ASN A 211 -20.42 -20.15 9.34
N LYS A 212 -21.34 -20.21 8.36
CA LYS A 212 -22.36 -19.17 8.14
C LYS A 212 -23.47 -19.17 9.20
N ASN A 213 -23.60 -20.23 9.98
CA ASN A 213 -24.65 -20.40 11.00
C ASN A 213 -24.26 -19.86 12.38
N SER A 214 -23.62 -18.69 12.45
CA SER A 214 -23.42 -17.98 13.72
C SER A 214 -24.72 -17.27 14.12
N GLY A 215 -25.30 -17.63 15.27
CA GLY A 215 -26.52 -17.01 15.81
C GLY A 215 -26.34 -15.58 16.34
N SER A 216 -25.28 -14.89 15.92
CA SER A 216 -24.92 -13.54 16.37
C SER A 216 -24.06 -12.81 15.34
N THR A 217 -24.35 -11.52 15.15
CA THR A 217 -23.51 -10.61 14.36
C THR A 217 -22.51 -9.94 15.29
N VAL A 218 -21.23 -9.97 14.91
CA VAL A 218 -20.15 -9.22 15.58
C VAL A 218 -19.72 -8.07 14.68
N SER A 219 -19.58 -6.88 15.25
CA SER A 219 -18.91 -5.75 14.60
C SER A 219 -18.01 -5.02 15.59
N GLY A 220 -16.93 -4.43 15.09
CA GLY A 220 -16.05 -3.57 15.89
C GLY A 220 -16.18 -2.10 15.53
N SER A 221 -15.62 -1.25 16.39
CA SER A 221 -15.43 0.18 16.14
C SER A 221 -14.13 0.64 16.80
N ILE A 222 -13.48 1.62 16.18
CA ILE A 222 -12.26 2.26 16.67
C ILE A 222 -12.63 3.63 17.26
N ALA A 223 -12.27 3.86 18.53
CA ALA A 223 -12.40 5.17 19.16
C ALA A 223 -11.43 6.19 18.53
N ASP A 224 -11.84 7.45 18.45
CA ASP A 224 -11.05 8.56 17.89
C ASP A 224 -10.47 8.29 16.49
N ALA A 225 -11.13 7.47 15.67
CA ALA A 225 -10.60 7.03 14.37
C ALA A 225 -10.22 8.18 13.40
N SER A 226 -10.81 9.36 13.55
CA SER A 226 -10.49 10.55 12.73
C SER A 226 -9.38 11.42 13.34
N ARG A 227 -8.78 11.03 14.47
CA ARG A 227 -7.61 11.71 15.06
C ARG A 227 -6.38 11.43 14.20
N PHE A 228 -5.79 12.49 13.66
CA PHE A 228 -4.49 12.42 13.01
C PHE A 228 -3.39 12.22 14.06
N GLN A 229 -2.58 11.17 13.90
CA GLN A 229 -1.52 10.80 14.85
C GLN A 229 -0.39 10.04 14.15
N ILE A 230 0.80 9.96 14.76
CA ILE A 230 1.87 9.07 14.28
C ILE A 230 1.37 7.62 14.34
N MET A 231 1.66 6.83 13.32
CA MET A 231 1.15 5.47 13.15
C MET A 231 2.23 4.42 13.41
N ASP A 232 3.42 4.63 12.83
CA ASP A 232 4.60 3.79 12.96
C ASP A 232 5.87 4.54 12.53
N TYR A 233 7.01 3.96 12.91
CA TYR A 233 8.32 4.25 12.32
C TYR A 233 8.79 3.02 11.56
N GLU A 234 9.32 3.18 10.35
CA GLU A 234 9.84 2.08 9.53
C GLU A 234 11.33 2.27 9.28
N CYS A 235 12.09 1.18 9.36
CA CYS A 235 13.45 1.08 8.85
C CYS A 235 13.46 0.04 7.72
N SER A 236 14.00 0.40 6.56
CA SER A 236 14.14 -0.53 5.42
C SER A 236 15.49 -0.40 4.75
N SER A 237 15.85 -1.37 3.90
CA SER A 237 17.11 -1.36 3.15
C SER A 237 16.94 -2.09 1.83
N ALA A 238 16.27 -1.45 0.87
CA ALA A 238 16.05 -2.05 -0.44
C ALA A 238 17.38 -2.36 -1.13
N VAL A 239 17.43 -3.50 -1.81
CA VAL A 239 18.55 -3.94 -2.64
C VAL A 239 18.03 -4.13 -4.05
N GLU A 240 18.55 -3.38 -5.02
CA GLU A 240 18.26 -3.59 -6.43
C GLU A 240 19.47 -4.19 -7.15
N TYR A 241 19.23 -5.25 -7.93
CA TYR A 241 20.20 -5.86 -8.83
C TYR A 241 19.74 -5.77 -10.29
N THR A 242 20.44 -4.97 -11.09
CA THR A 242 20.25 -4.87 -12.55
C THR A 242 20.94 -6.07 -13.22
N LEU A 243 20.14 -7.07 -13.60
CA LEU A 243 20.60 -8.27 -14.31
C LEU A 243 20.88 -7.99 -15.80
N HIS A 244 20.04 -7.16 -16.41
CA HIS A 244 20.19 -6.63 -17.76
C HIS A 244 19.64 -5.20 -17.78
N LYS A 245 19.97 -4.38 -18.80
CA LYS A 245 19.48 -2.98 -18.90
C LYS A 245 17.96 -2.83 -18.73
N ASN A 246 17.23 -3.87 -19.10
CA ASN A 246 15.77 -3.96 -19.10
C ASN A 246 15.22 -4.90 -18.02
N ILE A 247 16.04 -5.48 -17.14
CA ILE A 247 15.62 -6.48 -16.14
C ILE A 247 16.29 -6.20 -14.79
N LYS A 248 15.47 -5.85 -13.79
CA LYS A 248 15.88 -5.56 -12.41
C LYS A 248 15.27 -6.60 -11.47
N ILE A 249 16.01 -7.00 -10.46
CA ILE A 249 15.54 -7.81 -9.33
C ILE A 249 15.65 -6.95 -8.08
N ASN A 250 14.58 -6.83 -7.31
CA ASN A 250 14.58 -6.09 -6.05
C ASN A 250 14.30 -6.99 -4.84
N PHE A 251 14.83 -6.61 -3.69
CA PHE A 251 14.49 -7.16 -2.38
C PHE A 251 14.47 -6.04 -1.35
N THR A 252 13.35 -5.85 -0.65
CA THR A 252 13.26 -4.88 0.46
C THR A 252 12.89 -5.59 1.77
N PRO A 253 13.80 -5.66 2.74
CA PRO A 253 13.49 -5.99 4.12
C PRO A 253 12.99 -4.74 4.88
N VAL A 254 12.10 -4.96 5.84
CA VAL A 254 11.40 -3.90 6.58
C VAL A 254 11.30 -4.25 8.05
N PHE A 255 11.52 -3.26 8.92
CA PHE A 255 11.20 -3.33 10.34
C PHE A 255 10.31 -2.15 10.73
N ALA A 256 9.03 -2.40 10.99
CA ALA A 256 8.05 -1.41 11.42
C ALA A 256 7.85 -1.46 12.94
N ILE A 257 7.83 -0.29 13.57
CA ILE A 257 7.64 -0.05 14.99
C ILE A 257 6.31 0.72 15.14
N PRO A 258 5.17 0.03 15.30
CA PRO A 258 3.87 0.68 15.41
C PRO A 258 3.67 1.40 16.74
N VAL A 259 2.92 2.50 16.70
CA VAL A 259 2.60 3.33 17.86
C VAL A 259 1.12 3.76 17.88
N ASN A 260 0.73 4.41 18.98
CA ASN A 260 -0.61 4.94 19.24
C ASN A 260 -1.72 3.87 19.07
N GLU A 261 -1.76 2.92 20.01
CA GLU A 261 -2.77 1.86 20.11
C GLU A 261 -4.20 2.39 19.93
N SER A 262 -4.95 1.79 19.01
CA SER A 262 -6.38 2.02 18.89
C SER A 262 -7.14 1.42 20.09
N VAL A 263 -8.16 2.12 20.59
CA VAL A 263 -9.15 1.51 21.50
C VAL A 263 -10.25 0.90 20.66
N ILE A 264 -10.40 -0.42 20.75
CA ILE A 264 -11.34 -1.24 19.97
C ILE A 264 -12.53 -1.58 20.85
N THR A 265 -13.74 -1.23 20.42
CA THR A 265 -14.99 -1.70 21.03
C THR A 265 -15.69 -2.67 20.10
N LEU A 266 -15.81 -3.93 20.52
CA LEU A 266 -16.63 -4.95 19.85
C LEU A 266 -18.05 -4.93 20.40
N SER A 267 -19.02 -5.16 19.50
CA SER A 267 -20.43 -5.34 19.79
C SER A 267 -20.91 -6.66 19.21
N THR A 268 -21.51 -7.52 20.05
CA THR A 268 -22.11 -8.79 19.64
C THR A 268 -23.62 -8.71 19.82
N LYS A 269 -24.38 -8.88 18.74
CA LYS A 269 -25.85 -8.87 18.75
C LYS A 269 -26.41 -10.24 18.36
N PRO A 270 -27.17 -10.93 19.24
CA PRO A 270 -27.86 -12.17 18.88
C PRO A 270 -28.85 -11.95 17.73
N SER A 271 -28.91 -12.87 16.78
CA SER A 271 -29.86 -12.79 15.65
C SER A 271 -31.32 -12.98 16.09
N THR A 272 -31.54 -13.54 17.28
CA THR A 272 -32.85 -13.80 17.90
C THR A 272 -33.39 -12.63 18.74
N GLY A 273 -32.75 -11.46 18.72
CA GLY A 273 -33.28 -10.24 19.36
C GLY A 273 -33.02 -10.09 20.87
N GLY A 274 -32.09 -10.87 21.43
CA GLY A 274 -31.66 -10.73 22.82
C GLY A 274 -30.78 -9.49 23.08
N SER A 275 -30.54 -9.19 24.35
CA SER A 275 -29.58 -8.15 24.76
C SER A 275 -28.19 -8.45 24.20
N GLY A 276 -27.61 -7.50 23.47
CA GLY A 276 -26.24 -7.61 22.98
C GLY A 276 -25.21 -7.38 24.07
N SER A 277 -24.00 -7.89 23.87
CA SER A 277 -22.83 -7.60 24.71
C SER A 277 -21.86 -6.66 24.00
N THR A 278 -21.14 -5.86 24.78
CA THR A 278 -19.98 -5.09 24.30
C THR A 278 -18.74 -5.46 25.09
N SER A 279 -17.58 -5.32 24.46
CA SER A 279 -16.28 -5.48 25.10
C SER A 279 -15.29 -4.49 24.49
N THR A 280 -14.53 -3.80 25.32
CA THR A 280 -13.57 -2.77 24.91
C THR A 280 -12.18 -3.14 25.37
N TYR A 281 -11.21 -3.11 24.44
CA TYR A 281 -9.81 -3.43 24.70
C TYR A 281 -8.87 -2.50 23.92
N ARG A 282 -7.58 -2.51 24.27
CA ARG A 282 -6.53 -1.81 23.52
C ARG A 282 -5.91 -2.74 22.48
N GLU A 283 -5.71 -2.22 21.28
CA GLU A 283 -4.94 -2.86 20.22
C GLU A 283 -3.56 -3.29 20.75
N ASN A 284 -3.22 -4.58 20.59
CA ASN A 284 -1.91 -5.10 20.95
C ASN A 284 -0.93 -4.85 19.80
N LEU A 285 -0.20 -3.74 19.88
CA LEU A 285 0.84 -3.37 18.92
C LEU A 285 2.16 -4.10 19.23
N SER A 286 2.81 -4.59 18.18
CA SER A 286 4.10 -5.29 18.27
C SER A 286 4.94 -5.00 17.02
N ASN A 287 6.27 -4.97 17.16
CA ASN A 287 7.17 -4.69 16.05
C ASN A 287 7.03 -5.76 14.96
N ILE A 288 7.01 -5.33 13.69
CA ILE A 288 6.73 -6.20 12.55
C ILE A 288 7.94 -6.21 11.62
N PHE A 289 8.55 -7.39 11.45
CA PHE A 289 9.46 -7.63 10.33
C PHE A 289 8.67 -8.19 9.15
N TYR A 290 8.84 -7.61 7.97
CA TYR A 290 8.27 -8.08 6.71
C TYR A 290 9.20 -7.73 5.55
N TRP A 291 8.95 -8.32 4.38
CA TRP A 291 9.81 -8.11 3.21
C TRP A 291 9.07 -8.33 1.90
N SER A 292 9.62 -7.77 0.82
CA SER A 292 9.22 -8.05 -0.55
C SER A 292 10.41 -8.49 -1.40
N VAL A 293 10.17 -9.31 -2.41
CA VAL A 293 11.12 -9.61 -3.49
C VAL A 293 10.37 -9.50 -4.82
N GLY A 294 10.99 -8.93 -5.85
CA GLY A 294 10.33 -8.74 -7.13
C GLY A 294 11.28 -8.73 -8.32
N VAL A 295 10.70 -8.92 -9.51
CA VAL A 295 11.34 -8.70 -10.79
C VAL A 295 10.56 -7.66 -11.59
N ASN A 296 11.29 -6.76 -12.24
CA ASN A 296 10.77 -5.70 -13.11
C ASN A 296 11.44 -5.81 -14.48
N ILE A 297 10.64 -5.69 -15.56
CA ILE A 297 11.07 -5.81 -16.95
C ILE A 297 10.51 -4.62 -17.74
N THR A 298 11.39 -3.77 -18.29
CA THR A 298 11.03 -2.60 -19.11
C THR A 298 11.13 -2.92 -20.60
N LEU A 299 10.14 -2.54 -21.40
CA LEU A 299 9.97 -2.82 -22.83
C LEU A 299 9.83 -1.54 -23.66
#